data_AF-A0A936IA90-F1
#
_entry.id   AF-A0A936IA90-F1
#
_cell.length_a   1.000
_cell.length_b   1.000
_cell.length_c   1.000
_cell.angle_alpha   90.00
_cell.angle_beta   90.00
_cell.angle_gamma   90.00
#
_symmetry.space_group_name_H-M   'P 1'
#
loop_
_entity.id
_entity.type
_entity.pdbx_description
1 polymer ?
#
loop_
_entity_poly.entity_id
_entity_poly.type
_entity_poly.pdbx_seq_one_letter_code
_entity_poly.pdbx_strand_id
1 'polypeptide(L)'
;MQNHRFLFFISIITIAVYFSACVSIPNRYEGLAPGPWRGLLFINQHKELIVTEGRKKDVKRDVDFEEKSNFVAFNFEIGNAPDGKQIMTVINGAERMVFDEISLGRDIRTGDDTFYIKLSPYDACLKGIFEGDKMKGHWIVLDKSNYSMEFEAKYGQSHRYKKTNPAKVDATIFGHYQAKFGVDTEKPYDAIGEFEQTGDKLTGTFRTESGDFRFLEGQVVENELWLSTFDGSHAFLFHATITGDSLDGMFYSGIHYKTQWKAVKVKEGKLKHADSLSTAVSSEPFYFGFETPDGQIIDFRDEKFKNKLKLVQIMGSWCPNCLDEAVFLNEYFHNNPNDKVVVLGLSFERHPEKQKAMQRILDFKTKLKLAYDIALGGKANRDSASKVIPQISQLMAFPTLLFVDHHHKIVKVHTGFDGPATSKYQEYIRDFETNIRKFTEHE
;
A
#
# COMPACT_ATOMS: atom_id res chain seq x y z
N MET A 1 50.64 49.54 -30.69
CA MET A 1 49.45 49.80 -29.84
C MET A 1 48.10 49.37 -30.45
N GLN A 2 47.99 49.03 -31.75
CA GLN A 2 46.71 48.61 -32.36
C GLN A 2 46.30 47.15 -32.07
N ASN A 3 47.25 46.22 -31.92
CA ASN A 3 46.93 44.79 -31.75
C ASN A 3 46.34 44.43 -30.36
N HIS A 4 46.67 45.17 -29.30
CA HIS A 4 46.12 44.90 -27.96
C HIS A 4 44.65 45.31 -27.82
N ARG A 5 44.20 46.32 -28.56
CA ARG A 5 42.79 46.76 -28.53
C ARG A 5 41.87 45.77 -29.24
N PHE A 6 42.36 45.11 -30.30
CA PHE A 6 41.58 44.11 -31.05
C PHE A 6 41.39 42.81 -30.25
N LEU A 7 42.44 42.32 -29.59
CA LEU A 7 42.37 41.16 -28.70
C LEU A 7 41.47 41.40 -27.47
N PHE A 8 41.47 42.63 -26.92
CA PHE A 8 40.59 42.99 -25.82
C PHE A 8 39.11 43.04 -26.25
N PHE A 9 38.84 43.53 -27.46
CA PHE A 9 37.48 43.56 -28.03
C PHE A 9 36.94 42.16 -28.32
N ILE A 10 37.77 41.26 -28.85
CA ILE A 10 37.39 39.86 -29.06
C ILE A 10 37.10 39.19 -27.71
N SER A 11 37.93 39.39 -26.69
CA SER A 11 37.71 38.82 -25.35
C SER A 11 36.40 39.27 -24.72
N ILE A 12 36.03 40.56 -24.87
CA ILE A 12 34.75 41.10 -24.38
C ILE A 12 33.56 40.48 -25.15
N ILE A 13 33.67 40.31 -26.46
CA ILE A 13 32.62 39.67 -27.27
C ILE A 13 32.45 38.20 -26.88
N THR A 14 33.54 37.46 -26.67
CA THR A 14 33.47 36.06 -26.24
C THR A 14 32.84 35.94 -24.85
N ILE A 15 33.18 36.81 -23.91
CA ILE A 15 32.56 36.87 -22.58
C ILE A 15 31.07 37.21 -22.68
N ALA A 16 30.69 38.18 -23.52
CA ALA A 16 29.29 38.55 -23.74
C ALA A 16 28.46 37.42 -24.38
N VAL A 17 29.06 36.62 -25.27
CA VAL A 17 28.43 35.43 -25.89
C VAL A 17 28.25 34.29 -24.86
N TYR A 18 29.19 34.11 -23.93
CA TYR A 18 29.02 33.15 -22.82
C TYR A 18 27.93 33.58 -21.82
N PHE A 19 27.70 34.88 -21.61
CA PHE A 19 26.62 35.38 -20.75
C PHE A 19 25.24 35.45 -21.43
N SER A 20 25.17 35.26 -22.76
CA SER A 20 23.91 35.23 -23.53
C SER A 20 23.50 33.84 -23.98
N ALA A 21 24.24 32.79 -23.57
CA ALA A 21 23.76 31.43 -23.59
C ALA A 21 22.65 31.28 -22.52
N CYS A 22 21.44 31.71 -22.86
CA CYS A 22 20.24 31.28 -22.17
C CYS A 22 20.27 29.74 -22.16
N VAL A 23 20.54 29.15 -21.00
CA VAL A 23 20.25 27.73 -20.76
C VAL A 23 18.72 27.63 -20.79
N SER A 24 18.17 27.45 -22.00
CA SER A 24 16.79 27.08 -22.17
C SER A 24 16.69 25.63 -21.70
N ILE A 25 16.14 25.41 -20.51
CA ILE A 25 15.69 24.08 -20.10
C ILE A 25 14.60 23.72 -21.13
N PRO A 26 14.83 22.75 -22.04
CA PRO A 26 13.99 22.59 -23.24
C PRO A 26 12.54 22.28 -22.89
N ASN A 27 12.31 21.67 -21.72
CA ASN A 27 11.00 21.37 -21.19
C ASN A 27 10.89 21.97 -19.78
N ARG A 28 10.30 23.17 -19.66
CA ARG A 28 9.72 23.60 -18.37
C ARG A 28 8.35 22.97 -18.28
N TYR A 29 8.18 22.03 -17.35
CA TYR A 29 6.86 21.53 -16.99
C TYR A 29 6.26 22.48 -15.96
N GLU A 30 4.98 22.82 -16.10
CA GLU A 30 4.23 23.64 -15.12
C GLU A 30 3.89 22.86 -13.82
N GLY A 31 4.55 21.73 -13.59
CA GLY A 31 4.31 20.84 -12.46
C GLY A 31 5.34 19.72 -12.36
N LEU A 32 4.94 18.59 -11.77
CA LEU A 32 5.84 17.44 -11.61
C LEU A 32 6.23 16.88 -12.98
N ALA A 33 7.51 16.59 -13.20
CA ALA A 33 7.97 16.11 -14.51
C ALA A 33 7.28 14.78 -14.89
N PRO A 34 6.60 14.68 -16.05
CA PRO A 34 6.00 13.44 -16.50
C PRO A 34 7.04 12.36 -16.80
N GLY A 35 6.72 11.11 -16.51
CA GLY A 35 7.57 9.95 -16.72
C GLY A 35 7.97 9.25 -15.42
N PRO A 36 9.01 8.38 -15.45
CA PRO A 36 9.35 7.52 -14.34
C PRO A 36 10.14 8.23 -13.25
N TRP A 37 9.83 7.88 -12.01
CA TRP A 37 10.49 8.33 -10.80
C TRP A 37 10.81 7.12 -9.92
N ARG A 38 11.90 7.24 -9.16
CA ARG A 38 12.22 6.34 -8.04
C ARG A 38 12.07 7.11 -6.75
N GLY A 39 11.17 6.65 -5.88
CA GLY A 39 10.94 7.17 -4.54
C GLY A 39 11.62 6.31 -3.48
N LEU A 40 12.06 6.96 -2.41
CA LEU A 40 12.68 6.36 -1.22
C LEU A 40 11.97 6.88 0.02
N LEU A 41 11.56 5.98 0.92
CA LEU A 41 11.08 6.32 2.26
C LEU A 41 12.06 5.82 3.30
N PHE A 42 12.60 6.72 4.12
CA PHE A 42 13.66 6.38 5.06
C PHE A 42 13.09 5.83 6.37
N ILE A 43 13.59 4.67 6.79
CA ILE A 43 13.18 3.98 8.03
C ILE A 43 13.96 4.52 9.24
N ASN A 44 15.19 4.97 9.04
CA ASN A 44 15.99 5.59 10.10
C ASN A 44 16.06 7.09 9.84
N GLN A 45 15.44 7.89 10.71
CA GLN A 45 15.58 9.34 10.67
C GLN A 45 17.01 9.72 11.05
N HIS A 46 17.79 10.24 10.10
CA HIS A 46 18.92 11.08 10.47
C HIS A 46 18.34 12.39 11.00
N LYS A 47 18.13 12.48 12.32
CA LYS A 47 18.14 13.80 12.98
C LYS A 47 19.58 14.31 12.97
N GLU A 48 20.10 14.67 11.81
CA GLU A 48 21.16 15.68 11.80
C GLU A 48 20.50 16.99 12.22
N LEU A 49 20.69 17.34 13.49
CA LEU A 49 20.59 18.72 13.92
C LEU A 49 21.54 19.52 13.04
N ILE A 50 21.00 20.23 12.05
CA ILE A 50 21.72 21.30 11.37
C ILE A 50 21.90 22.40 12.42
N VAL A 51 22.94 22.26 13.25
CA VAL A 51 23.47 23.36 14.03
C VAL A 51 24.20 24.24 13.03
N THR A 52 23.52 25.27 12.53
CA THR A 52 24.21 26.38 11.87
C THR A 52 25.02 27.14 12.92
N GLU A 53 26.21 26.64 13.24
CA GLU A 53 27.30 27.52 13.65
C GLU A 53 27.77 28.29 12.41
N GLY A 54 27.94 29.59 12.60
CA GLY A 54 28.04 30.58 11.55
C GLY A 54 29.07 30.27 10.45
N ARG A 55 28.74 30.77 9.25
CA ARG A 55 29.58 30.93 8.05
C ARG A 55 31.06 30.61 8.26
N LYS A 56 31.45 29.36 8.05
CA LYS A 56 32.72 28.89 7.47
C LYS A 56 32.86 27.39 7.67
N LYS A 57 32.36 26.60 6.71
CA LYS A 57 32.92 25.31 6.32
C LYS A 57 32.26 24.84 5.03
N ASP A 58 33.09 24.38 4.10
CA ASP A 58 32.64 23.77 2.86
C ASP A 58 31.66 22.64 3.17
N VAL A 59 30.43 22.81 2.70
CA VAL A 59 29.42 21.75 2.72
C VAL A 59 29.91 20.68 1.76
N LYS A 60 30.54 19.63 2.28
CA LYS A 60 30.64 18.38 1.54
C LYS A 60 29.20 17.91 1.35
N ARG A 61 28.68 18.05 0.12
CA ARG A 61 27.51 17.28 -0.32
C ARG A 61 27.84 15.83 -0.04
N ASP A 62 27.08 15.21 0.86
CA ASP A 62 27.20 13.77 1.08
C ASP A 62 26.79 13.10 -0.24
N VAL A 63 27.80 12.54 -0.90
CA VAL A 63 27.65 11.75 -2.12
C VAL A 63 27.51 10.32 -1.61
N ASP A 64 26.37 9.69 -1.89
CA ASP A 64 25.92 8.35 -1.46
C ASP A 64 25.21 8.23 -0.09
N PHE A 65 24.01 8.82 -0.03
CA PHE A 65 23.00 8.61 1.03
C PHE A 65 22.42 7.18 1.06
N GLU A 66 22.52 6.42 -0.04
CA GLU A 66 22.00 5.05 -0.16
C GLU A 66 22.80 4.00 0.64
N GLU A 67 24.07 4.27 0.99
CA GLU A 67 24.94 3.27 1.63
C GLU A 67 24.72 3.10 3.14
N LYS A 68 24.03 4.03 3.82
CA LYS A 68 23.97 4.08 5.30
C LYS A 68 22.58 3.95 5.91
N SER A 69 21.51 3.90 5.12
CA SER A 69 20.13 3.95 5.63
C SER A 69 19.27 2.80 5.10
N ASN A 70 18.43 2.23 5.96
CA ASN A 70 17.35 1.36 5.51
C ASN A 70 16.25 2.24 4.90
N PHE A 71 15.86 1.94 3.67
CA PHE A 71 14.79 2.64 2.97
C PHE A 71 13.84 1.68 2.25
N VAL A 72 12.58 2.08 2.15
CA VAL A 72 11.59 1.46 1.26
C VAL A 72 11.73 2.13 -0.09
N ALA A 73 12.16 1.38 -1.10
CA ALA A 73 12.24 1.90 -2.47
C ALA A 73 10.98 1.55 -3.25
N PHE A 74 10.51 2.49 -4.06
CA PHE A 74 9.39 2.24 -4.96
C PHE A 74 9.51 3.04 -6.24
N ASN A 75 8.97 2.50 -7.32
CA ASN A 75 8.89 3.22 -8.59
C ASN A 75 7.48 3.79 -8.75
N PHE A 76 7.39 4.98 -9.33
CA PHE A 76 6.13 5.58 -9.70
C PHE A 76 6.28 6.37 -11.00
N GLU A 77 5.17 6.61 -11.67
CA GLU A 77 5.12 7.43 -12.87
C GLU A 77 4.20 8.62 -12.64
N ILE A 78 4.66 9.80 -13.06
CA ILE A 78 3.81 10.97 -13.18
C ILE A 78 3.27 10.99 -14.62
N GLY A 79 1.95 10.95 -14.74
CA GLY A 79 1.24 11.02 -16.01
C GLY A 79 0.13 12.06 -15.96
N ASN A 80 -0.70 12.09 -17.01
CA ASN A 80 -1.90 12.92 -17.06
C ASN A 80 -3.14 12.04 -17.24
N ALA A 81 -4.19 12.35 -16.50
CA ALA A 81 -5.53 11.83 -16.75
C ALA A 81 -6.11 12.41 -18.06
N PRO A 82 -7.20 11.83 -18.61
CA PRO A 82 -7.84 12.34 -19.82
C PRO A 82 -8.31 13.80 -19.76
N ASP A 83 -8.59 14.31 -18.55
CA ASP A 83 -8.97 15.71 -18.30
C ASP A 83 -7.76 16.65 -18.18
N GLY A 84 -6.54 16.14 -18.38
CA GLY A 84 -5.29 16.89 -18.33
C GLY A 84 -4.68 17.05 -16.93
N LYS A 85 -5.34 16.58 -15.87
CA LYS A 85 -4.78 16.65 -14.51
C LYS A 85 -3.65 15.65 -14.31
N GLN A 86 -2.64 16.04 -13.54
CA GLN A 86 -1.54 15.13 -13.20
C GLN A 86 -2.03 14.00 -12.30
N ILE A 87 -1.53 12.80 -12.54
CA ILE A 87 -1.74 11.61 -11.70
C ILE A 87 -0.40 10.97 -11.37
N MET A 88 -0.33 10.32 -10.21
CA MET A 88 0.80 9.49 -9.79
C MET A 88 0.37 8.03 -9.82
N THR A 89 1.09 7.21 -10.58
CA THR A 89 0.88 5.75 -10.59
C THR A 89 2.04 5.08 -9.88
N VAL A 90 1.81 4.56 -8.67
CA VAL A 90 2.80 3.74 -7.97
C VAL A 90 2.80 2.34 -8.55
N ILE A 91 3.99 1.77 -8.72
CA ILE A 91 4.23 0.50 -9.38
C ILE A 91 4.80 -0.48 -8.36
N ASN A 92 4.11 -1.59 -8.10
CA ASN A 92 4.60 -2.70 -7.28
C ASN A 92 4.48 -4.00 -8.08
N GLY A 93 5.50 -4.35 -8.87
CA GLY A 93 5.43 -5.53 -9.73
C GLY A 93 4.35 -5.37 -10.81
N ALA A 94 3.33 -6.21 -10.75
CA ALA A 94 2.16 -6.14 -11.63
C ALA A 94 1.15 -5.07 -11.20
N GLU A 95 1.14 -4.65 -9.93
CA GLU A 95 0.19 -3.66 -9.42
C GLU A 95 0.48 -2.26 -9.98
N ARG A 96 -0.60 -1.53 -10.27
CA ARG A 96 -0.58 -0.11 -10.61
C ARG A 96 -1.60 0.61 -9.74
N MET A 97 -1.11 1.42 -8.81
CA MET A 97 -1.97 2.16 -7.89
C MET A 97 -2.00 3.65 -8.25
N VAL A 98 -3.18 4.16 -8.60
CA VAL A 98 -3.36 5.50 -9.13
C VAL A 98 -3.83 6.47 -8.04
N PHE A 99 -3.06 7.55 -7.87
CA PHE A 99 -3.38 8.69 -7.03
C PHE A 99 -3.57 9.93 -7.91
N ASP A 100 -4.79 10.45 -7.94
CA ASP A 100 -5.27 11.49 -8.86
C ASP A 100 -5.56 12.83 -8.17
N GLU A 101 -5.36 12.90 -6.85
CA GLU A 101 -5.53 14.10 -6.04
C GLU A 101 -4.15 14.75 -5.80
N ILE A 102 -3.65 15.46 -6.82
CA ILE A 102 -2.38 16.19 -6.79
C ILE A 102 -2.64 17.70 -6.75
N SER A 103 -2.08 18.37 -5.75
CA SER A 103 -2.09 19.82 -5.60
C SER A 103 -0.66 20.36 -5.65
N LEU A 104 -0.45 21.39 -6.47
CA LEU A 104 0.81 22.10 -6.57
C LEU A 104 0.65 23.50 -5.97
N GLY A 105 1.74 24.04 -5.43
CA GLY A 105 1.76 25.36 -4.83
C GLY A 105 3.17 25.90 -4.70
N ARG A 106 3.33 26.95 -3.91
CA ARG A 106 4.63 27.58 -3.65
C ARG A 106 4.75 27.98 -2.19
N ASP A 107 5.87 27.65 -1.54
CA ASP A 107 6.18 28.14 -0.20
C ASP A 107 6.53 29.63 -0.29
N ILE A 108 5.74 30.49 0.35
CA ILE A 108 5.90 31.96 0.29
C ILE A 108 7.20 32.42 0.96
N ARG A 109 7.71 31.65 1.94
CA ARG A 109 8.91 32.00 2.72
C ARG A 109 10.19 31.62 1.98
N THR A 110 10.23 30.46 1.33
CA THR A 110 11.43 29.98 0.64
C THR A 110 11.41 30.24 -0.86
N GLY A 111 10.22 30.40 -1.45
CA GLY A 111 10.02 30.54 -2.88
C GLY A 111 10.04 29.21 -3.64
N ASP A 112 10.14 28.07 -2.94
CA ASP A 112 10.20 26.73 -3.52
C ASP A 112 8.83 26.27 -3.99
N ASP A 113 8.80 25.52 -5.10
CA ASP A 113 7.60 24.86 -5.57
C ASP A 113 7.28 23.66 -4.68
N THR A 114 6.00 23.50 -4.33
CA THR A 114 5.51 22.51 -3.37
C THR A 114 4.50 21.58 -4.03
N PHE A 115 4.46 20.33 -3.55
CA PHE A 115 3.47 19.34 -3.96
C PHE A 115 2.77 18.75 -2.74
N TYR A 116 1.52 18.36 -2.95
CA TYR A 116 0.72 17.56 -2.03
C TYR A 116 -0.04 16.51 -2.86
N ILE A 117 0.25 15.24 -2.62
CA ILE A 117 -0.41 14.11 -3.27
C ILE A 117 -1.17 13.35 -2.20
N LYS A 118 -2.51 13.35 -2.28
CA LYS A 118 -3.35 12.59 -1.37
C LYS A 118 -3.38 11.13 -1.82
N LEU A 119 -3.17 10.20 -0.89
CA LEU A 119 -3.05 8.77 -1.16
C LEU A 119 -4.39 8.05 -0.94
N SER A 120 -5.45 8.61 -1.53
CA SER A 120 -6.81 8.06 -1.45
C SER A 120 -6.86 6.64 -2.04
N PRO A 121 -7.61 5.70 -1.42
CA PRO A 121 -8.60 5.94 -0.37
C PRO A 121 -8.02 6.05 1.04
N TYR A 122 -6.72 5.84 1.25
CA TYR A 122 -6.11 5.88 2.58
C TYR A 122 -5.99 7.31 3.14
N ASP A 123 -5.97 7.43 4.46
CA ASP A 123 -5.81 8.71 5.15
C ASP A 123 -4.32 9.06 5.23
N ALA A 124 -3.70 9.30 4.07
CA ALA A 124 -2.27 9.56 3.96
C ALA A 124 -1.96 10.53 2.81
N CYS A 125 -0.78 11.16 2.88
CA CYS A 125 -0.29 11.99 1.78
C CYS A 125 1.23 11.91 1.61
N LEU A 126 1.71 12.20 0.40
CA LEU A 126 3.07 12.68 0.17
C LEU A 126 3.02 14.20 0.07
N LYS A 127 3.85 14.91 0.82
CA LYS A 127 3.94 16.37 0.69
C LYS A 127 5.37 16.85 0.81
N GLY A 128 5.73 17.88 0.05
CA GLY A 128 7.10 18.38 0.04
C GLY A 128 7.35 19.48 -0.96
N ILE A 129 8.62 19.65 -1.29
CA ILE A 129 9.12 20.54 -2.34
C ILE A 129 9.64 19.73 -3.53
N PHE A 130 9.62 20.33 -4.71
CA PHE A 130 10.21 19.74 -5.90
C PHE A 130 11.04 20.77 -6.67
N GLU A 131 12.14 20.33 -7.25
CA GLU A 131 13.04 21.16 -8.07
C GLU A 131 13.64 20.29 -9.17
N GLY A 132 13.31 20.61 -10.43
CA GLY A 132 13.84 19.90 -11.59
C GLY A 132 13.56 18.39 -11.55
N ASP A 133 14.61 17.60 -11.36
CA ASP A 133 14.59 16.13 -11.36
C ASP A 133 14.39 15.51 -9.96
N LYS A 134 14.05 16.31 -8.94
CA LYS A 134 14.00 15.88 -7.53
C LYS A 134 12.73 16.28 -6.82
N MET A 135 12.28 15.40 -5.92
CA MET A 135 11.29 15.70 -4.89
C MET A 135 11.91 15.41 -3.52
N LYS A 136 11.59 16.25 -2.53
CA LYS A 136 11.94 16.03 -1.12
C LYS A 136 10.76 16.39 -0.24
N GLY A 137 10.45 15.57 0.74
CA GLY A 137 9.27 15.77 1.56
C GLY A 137 9.06 14.67 2.58
N HIS A 138 7.80 14.38 2.85
CA HIS A 138 7.40 13.36 3.80
C HIS A 138 6.19 12.58 3.29
N TRP A 139 6.18 11.29 3.54
CA TRP A 139 4.96 10.50 3.64
C TRP A 139 4.37 10.68 5.03
N ILE A 140 3.09 11.04 5.11
CA ILE A 140 2.40 11.30 6.37
C ILE A 140 1.13 10.45 6.41
N VAL A 141 0.95 9.73 7.51
CA VAL A 141 -0.25 8.94 7.77
C VAL A 141 -1.10 9.72 8.77
N LEU A 142 -2.25 10.21 8.31
CA LEU A 142 -3.12 11.17 9.00
C LEU A 142 -4.06 10.50 10.02
N ASP A 143 -4.32 9.19 9.88
CA ASP A 143 -5.07 8.39 10.87
C ASP A 143 -4.20 7.88 12.04
N LYS A 144 -2.90 8.19 12.03
CA LYS A 144 -1.96 7.87 13.11
C LYS A 144 -1.39 9.15 13.72
N SER A 145 -1.25 9.15 15.04
CA SER A 145 -0.60 10.26 15.75
C SER A 145 0.89 10.30 15.44
N ASN A 146 1.40 11.44 14.94
CA ASN A 146 2.82 11.73 14.71
C ASN A 146 3.56 10.69 13.85
N TYR A 147 2.88 10.11 12.85
CA TYR A 147 3.51 9.16 11.94
C TYR A 147 3.90 9.81 10.62
N SER A 148 5.20 9.93 10.38
CA SER A 148 5.75 10.41 9.11
C SER A 148 7.09 9.77 8.77
N MET A 149 7.36 9.56 7.49
CA MET A 149 8.65 9.11 6.96
C MET A 149 9.20 10.15 6.00
N GLU A 150 10.50 10.40 6.07
CA GLU A 150 11.18 11.24 5.08
C GLU A 150 11.07 10.59 3.70
N PHE A 151 10.78 11.41 2.70
CA PHE A 151 10.56 11.00 1.32
C PHE A 151 11.52 11.77 0.41
N GLU A 152 12.24 11.03 -0.44
CA GLU A 152 12.96 11.59 -1.56
C GLU A 152 12.59 10.87 -2.85
N ALA A 153 12.54 11.58 -3.96
CA ALA A 153 12.42 10.93 -5.26
C ALA A 153 13.28 11.60 -6.33
N LYS A 154 13.69 10.78 -7.30
CA LYS A 154 14.49 11.22 -8.45
C LYS A 154 13.90 10.75 -9.77
N TYR A 155 13.79 11.69 -10.71
CA TYR A 155 13.27 11.46 -12.04
C TYR A 155 14.25 10.63 -12.91
N GLY A 156 13.71 9.86 -13.85
CA GLY A 156 14.48 9.09 -14.83
C GLY A 156 15.16 7.84 -14.26
N GLN A 157 14.77 7.39 -13.07
CA GLN A 157 15.32 6.20 -12.43
C GLN A 157 14.30 5.06 -12.43
N SER A 158 14.55 4.03 -13.24
CA SER A 158 13.68 2.85 -13.38
C SER A 158 14.11 1.64 -12.55
N HIS A 159 15.33 1.63 -12.02
CA HIS A 159 15.78 0.59 -11.09
C HIS A 159 15.13 0.83 -9.72
N ARG A 160 14.88 -0.25 -8.97
CA ARG A 160 14.32 -0.14 -7.61
C ARG A 160 15.41 0.04 -6.55
N TYR A 161 16.46 -0.78 -6.60
CA TYR A 161 17.55 -0.76 -5.62
C TYR A 161 18.91 -0.51 -6.27
N LYS A 162 19.63 -1.54 -6.71
CA LYS A 162 20.98 -1.38 -7.30
C LYS A 162 20.86 -1.36 -8.82
N LYS A 163 21.67 -0.52 -9.49
CA LYS A 163 21.90 -0.67 -10.93
C LYS A 163 22.94 -1.77 -11.12
N THR A 164 22.52 -2.92 -11.60
CA THR A 164 23.42 -4.04 -11.88
C THR A 164 23.79 -4.02 -13.36
N ASN A 165 25.08 -4.14 -13.70
CA ASN A 165 25.50 -4.34 -15.09
C ASN A 165 26.86 -5.06 -15.20
N PRO A 166 26.89 -6.34 -15.62
CA PRO A 166 25.81 -7.33 -15.55
C PRO A 166 25.59 -7.79 -14.10
N ALA A 167 24.34 -8.04 -13.70
CA ALA A 167 24.07 -8.69 -12.41
C ALA A 167 24.67 -10.10 -12.44
N LYS A 168 25.61 -10.38 -11.54
CA LYS A 168 26.00 -11.76 -11.27
C LYS A 168 24.92 -12.36 -10.37
N VAL A 169 23.94 -13.01 -11.00
CA VAL A 169 22.84 -13.69 -10.31
C VAL A 169 23.30 -15.11 -10.03
N ASP A 170 23.90 -15.33 -8.86
CA ASP A 170 24.37 -16.66 -8.46
C ASP A 170 23.22 -17.48 -7.80
N ALA A 171 22.21 -16.81 -7.22
CA ALA A 171 21.08 -17.45 -6.56
C ALA A 171 19.75 -17.30 -7.33
N THR A 172 18.96 -18.39 -7.38
CA THR A 172 17.62 -18.41 -7.98
C THR A 172 16.54 -18.58 -6.91
N ILE A 173 15.70 -17.57 -6.75
CA ILE A 173 14.54 -17.53 -5.86
C ILE A 173 13.28 -17.68 -6.70
N PHE A 174 12.65 -18.84 -6.63
CA PHE A 174 11.42 -19.12 -7.38
C PHE A 174 10.55 -20.13 -6.64
N GLY A 175 9.23 -19.96 -6.72
CA GLY A 175 8.24 -20.86 -6.15
C GLY A 175 7.90 -20.52 -4.70
N HIS A 176 7.59 -21.55 -3.91
CA HIS A 176 7.07 -21.40 -2.56
C HIS A 176 8.15 -21.59 -1.48
N TYR A 177 8.08 -20.78 -0.44
CA TYR A 177 8.93 -20.85 0.73
C TYR A 177 8.06 -20.86 1.99
N GLN A 178 8.17 -21.90 2.81
CA GLN A 178 7.52 -21.90 4.12
C GLN A 178 8.27 -20.92 5.01
N ALA A 179 7.61 -19.83 5.38
CA ALA A 179 8.18 -18.74 6.15
C ALA A 179 7.61 -18.71 7.58
N LYS A 180 8.41 -18.18 8.49
CA LYS A 180 8.02 -17.89 9.87
C LYS A 180 8.53 -16.51 10.25
N PHE A 181 7.61 -15.61 10.58
CA PHE A 181 7.90 -14.25 11.05
C PHE A 181 7.84 -14.20 12.57
N GLY A 182 8.46 -13.19 13.19
CA GLY A 182 8.43 -13.08 14.65
C GLY A 182 9.34 -14.07 15.35
N VAL A 183 10.35 -14.63 14.67
CA VAL A 183 11.26 -15.63 15.28
C VAL A 183 12.11 -15.04 16.40
N ASP A 184 12.22 -13.71 16.43
CA ASP A 184 12.82 -12.89 17.48
C ASP A 184 11.82 -12.45 18.57
N THR A 185 10.59 -12.97 18.55
CA THR A 185 9.50 -12.59 19.46
C THR A 185 8.84 -13.81 20.11
N GLU A 186 8.01 -13.58 21.14
CA GLU A 186 7.27 -14.65 21.83
C GLU A 186 6.13 -15.27 21.00
N LYS A 187 5.69 -14.60 19.92
CA LYS A 187 4.51 -14.99 19.15
C LYS A 187 4.83 -15.04 17.66
N PRO A 188 5.66 -16.00 17.21
CA PRO A 188 5.93 -16.18 15.79
C PRO A 188 4.66 -16.64 15.07
N TYR A 189 4.55 -16.29 13.79
CA TYR A 189 3.44 -16.70 12.93
C TYR A 189 3.94 -17.23 11.59
N ASP A 190 3.17 -18.17 11.03
CA ASP A 190 3.50 -18.83 9.79
C ASP A 190 3.04 -18.00 8.58
N ALA A 191 3.83 -18.09 7.50
CA ALA A 191 3.55 -17.46 6.23
C ALA A 191 4.09 -18.33 5.09
N ILE A 192 3.70 -18.05 3.85
CA ILE A 192 4.24 -18.67 2.64
C ILE A 192 4.73 -17.55 1.72
N GLY A 193 6.03 -17.52 1.47
CA GLY A 193 6.61 -16.67 0.43
C GLY A 193 6.31 -17.27 -0.94
N GLU A 194 5.79 -16.48 -1.85
CA GLU A 194 5.48 -16.87 -3.23
C GLU A 194 6.28 -15.94 -4.15
N PHE A 195 7.33 -16.45 -4.80
CA PHE A 195 8.29 -15.63 -5.52
C PHE A 195 8.47 -16.02 -6.98
N GLU A 196 8.62 -15.01 -7.82
CA GLU A 196 8.99 -15.13 -9.22
C GLU A 196 10.19 -14.23 -9.52
N GLN A 197 11.20 -14.78 -10.18
CA GLN A 197 12.42 -14.07 -10.52
C GLN A 197 12.67 -14.09 -12.03
N THR A 198 12.99 -12.93 -12.60
CA THR A 198 13.43 -12.77 -14.00
C THR A 198 14.73 -11.96 -14.03
N GLY A 199 15.86 -12.61 -14.29
CA GLY A 199 17.17 -11.98 -14.13
C GLY A 199 17.44 -11.64 -12.67
N ASP A 200 17.78 -10.39 -12.39
CA ASP A 200 17.92 -9.87 -11.03
C ASP A 200 16.60 -9.35 -10.44
N LYS A 201 15.56 -9.13 -11.26
CA LYS A 201 14.26 -8.67 -10.79
C LYS A 201 13.53 -9.77 -10.04
N LEU A 202 13.06 -9.46 -8.83
CA LEU A 202 12.26 -10.35 -7.99
C LEU A 202 10.89 -9.72 -7.72
N THR A 203 9.84 -10.51 -7.90
CA THR A 203 8.47 -10.16 -7.51
C THR A 203 7.88 -11.26 -6.64
N GLY A 204 6.87 -10.93 -5.86
CA GLY A 204 6.16 -11.93 -5.08
C GLY A 204 5.28 -11.36 -4.00
N THR A 205 4.91 -12.20 -3.06
CA THR A 205 4.19 -11.82 -1.85
C THR A 205 4.51 -12.79 -0.72
N PHE A 206 4.03 -12.48 0.48
CA PHE A 206 3.92 -13.41 1.57
C PHE A 206 2.44 -13.58 1.91
N ARG A 207 1.95 -14.82 1.88
CA ARG A 207 0.60 -15.17 2.32
C ARG A 207 0.64 -15.60 3.78
N THR A 208 -0.31 -15.15 4.57
CA THR A 208 -0.46 -15.45 6.01
C THR A 208 -1.85 -16.03 6.28
N GLU A 209 -2.11 -16.48 7.50
CA GLU A 209 -3.46 -16.93 7.89
C GLU A 209 -4.51 -15.79 7.83
N SER A 210 -4.09 -14.52 7.80
CA SER A 210 -4.98 -13.34 7.81
C SER A 210 -5.11 -12.63 6.45
N GLY A 211 -4.49 -13.16 5.40
CA GLY A 211 -4.38 -12.52 4.07
C GLY A 211 -2.91 -12.37 3.68
N ASP A 212 -2.58 -11.43 2.81
CA ASP A 212 -1.23 -11.32 2.24
C ASP A 212 -0.57 -9.93 2.42
N PHE A 213 0.71 -9.86 2.05
CA PHE A 213 1.54 -8.66 2.10
C PHE A 213 1.51 -7.85 0.78
N ARG A 214 0.48 -8.06 -0.06
CA ARG A 214 0.29 -7.49 -1.39
C ARG A 214 1.45 -7.75 -2.34
N PHE A 215 1.46 -7.05 -3.46
CA PHE A 215 2.48 -7.13 -4.48
C PHE A 215 3.80 -6.54 -3.96
N LEU A 216 4.85 -7.35 -3.95
CA LEU A 216 6.21 -6.95 -3.64
C LEU A 216 7.06 -6.94 -4.91
N GLU A 217 7.94 -5.96 -5.01
CA GLU A 217 8.96 -5.90 -6.06
C GLU A 217 10.32 -5.52 -5.48
N GLY A 218 11.37 -6.05 -6.09
CA GLY A 218 12.74 -5.78 -5.73
C GLY A 218 13.72 -6.54 -6.59
N GLN A 219 14.79 -7.01 -5.96
CA GLN A 219 15.91 -7.60 -6.69
C GLN A 219 16.63 -8.68 -5.88
N VAL A 220 17.30 -9.57 -6.60
CA VAL A 220 18.33 -10.49 -6.08
C VAL A 220 19.69 -10.06 -6.63
N VAL A 221 20.64 -9.79 -5.74
CA VAL A 221 22.03 -9.48 -6.11
C VAL A 221 22.95 -10.32 -5.23
N GLU A 222 23.84 -11.08 -5.86
CA GLU A 222 24.69 -12.06 -5.17
C GLU A 222 23.84 -13.04 -4.33
N ASN A 223 24.04 -13.08 -3.02
CA ASN A 223 23.30 -13.91 -2.07
C ASN A 223 22.34 -13.09 -1.21
N GLU A 224 21.92 -11.92 -1.67
CA GLU A 224 20.97 -11.05 -0.97
C GLU A 224 19.76 -10.79 -1.84
N LEU A 225 18.59 -10.74 -1.21
CA LEU A 225 17.36 -10.26 -1.83
C LEU A 225 16.82 -9.06 -1.07
N TRP A 226 16.18 -8.16 -1.81
CA TRP A 226 15.38 -7.07 -1.30
C TRP A 226 14.03 -7.11 -1.98
N LEU A 227 12.98 -6.89 -1.20
CA LEU A 227 11.61 -6.73 -1.67
C LEU A 227 10.98 -5.55 -0.93
N SER A 228 10.11 -4.85 -1.62
CA SER A 228 9.41 -3.70 -1.05
C SER A 228 8.05 -3.50 -1.68
N THR A 229 7.19 -2.81 -0.94
CA THR A 229 5.97 -2.22 -1.47
C THR A 229 5.70 -0.88 -0.81
N PHE A 230 5.18 0.03 -1.62
CA PHE A 230 4.53 1.25 -1.16
C PHE A 230 3.17 1.34 -1.84
N ASP A 231 2.09 1.33 -1.07
CA ASP A 231 0.72 1.35 -1.57
C ASP A 231 -0.08 2.53 -0.97
N GLY A 232 0.62 3.45 -0.29
CA GLY A 232 0.03 4.56 0.44
C GLY A 232 -0.50 4.24 1.84
N SER A 233 -0.80 2.98 2.14
CA SER A 233 -1.10 2.50 3.51
C SER A 233 0.12 1.85 4.18
N HIS A 234 0.89 1.10 3.40
CA HIS A 234 2.08 0.37 3.78
C HIS A 234 3.33 0.98 3.16
N ALA A 235 4.42 0.88 3.91
CA ALA A 235 5.79 1.01 3.42
C ALA A 235 6.56 -0.19 3.96
N PHE A 236 6.64 -1.25 3.15
CA PHE A 236 7.27 -2.51 3.56
C PHE A 236 8.65 -2.65 2.94
N LEU A 237 9.59 -3.13 3.76
CA LEU A 237 10.92 -3.55 3.33
C LEU A 237 11.18 -4.95 3.87
N PHE A 238 11.52 -5.86 2.97
CA PHE A 238 12.08 -7.16 3.29
C PHE A 238 13.49 -7.22 2.74
N HIS A 239 14.45 -7.62 3.56
CA HIS A 239 15.78 -8.01 3.10
C HIS A 239 16.13 -9.37 3.67
N ALA A 240 16.78 -10.22 2.89
CA ALA A 240 17.24 -11.51 3.37
C ALA A 240 18.53 -11.96 2.70
N THR A 241 19.32 -12.73 3.46
CA THR A 241 20.46 -13.48 2.95
C THR A 241 19.98 -14.86 2.49
N ILE A 242 20.52 -15.30 1.36
CA ILE A 242 20.20 -16.57 0.71
C ILE A 242 21.30 -17.56 1.06
N THR A 243 20.92 -18.74 1.56
CA THR A 243 21.86 -19.85 1.85
C THR A 243 21.24 -21.16 1.39
N GLY A 244 21.58 -21.58 0.17
CA GLY A 244 20.92 -22.71 -0.47
C GLY A 244 19.42 -22.46 -0.63
N ASP A 245 18.60 -23.35 -0.07
CA ASP A 245 17.13 -23.21 -0.07
C ASP A 245 16.57 -22.40 1.11
N SER A 246 17.44 -21.84 1.96
CA SER A 246 17.04 -21.07 3.14
C SER A 246 17.18 -19.57 2.92
N LEU A 247 16.25 -18.83 3.50
CA LEU A 247 16.23 -17.37 3.58
C LEU A 247 16.25 -16.96 5.06
N ASP A 248 17.15 -16.07 5.43
CA ASP A 248 17.19 -15.44 6.76
C ASP A 248 17.11 -13.93 6.58
N GLY A 249 16.05 -13.33 7.09
CA GLY A 249 15.70 -11.96 6.74
C GLY A 249 15.11 -11.13 7.85
N MET A 250 14.99 -9.85 7.53
CA MET A 250 14.33 -8.84 8.34
C MET A 250 13.18 -8.24 7.56
N PHE A 251 12.08 -7.98 8.26
CA PHE A 251 10.93 -7.26 7.75
C PHE A 251 10.75 -5.95 8.51
N TYR A 252 10.50 -4.87 7.80
CA TYR A 252 10.13 -3.57 8.34
C TYR A 252 8.77 -3.15 7.81
N SER A 253 7.91 -2.68 8.70
CA SER A 253 6.69 -1.95 8.37
C SER A 253 6.88 -0.50 8.81
N GLY A 254 7.34 0.31 7.86
CA GLY A 254 7.82 1.67 8.07
C GLY A 254 8.71 1.81 9.30
N ILE A 255 8.44 2.83 10.12
CA ILE A 255 9.30 3.18 11.28
C ILE A 255 8.85 2.54 12.61
N HIS A 256 7.75 1.80 12.64
CA HIS A 256 7.07 1.40 13.88
C HIS A 256 7.16 -0.10 14.19
N TYR A 257 7.46 -0.93 13.21
CA TYR A 257 7.54 -2.37 13.39
C TYR A 257 8.70 -2.97 12.59
N LYS A 258 9.44 -3.87 13.24
CA LYS A 258 10.48 -4.70 12.63
C LYS A 258 10.47 -6.08 13.26
N THR A 259 10.81 -7.11 12.49
CA THR A 259 10.93 -8.48 12.99
C THR A 259 11.80 -9.33 12.08
N GLN A 260 12.43 -10.36 12.65
CA GLN A 260 13.12 -11.38 11.89
C GLN A 260 12.12 -12.38 11.28
N TRP A 261 12.47 -12.87 10.10
CA TRP A 261 11.77 -13.98 9.46
C TRP A 261 12.78 -14.97 8.88
N LYS A 262 12.40 -16.25 8.91
CA LYS A 262 13.17 -17.31 8.23
C LYS A 262 12.23 -18.03 7.27
N ALA A 263 12.75 -18.47 6.13
CA ALA A 263 11.99 -19.30 5.22
C ALA A 263 12.82 -20.40 4.59
N VAL A 264 12.17 -21.50 4.21
CA VAL A 264 12.79 -22.63 3.52
C VAL A 264 11.95 -23.01 2.32
N LYS A 265 12.59 -23.28 1.18
CA LYS A 265 11.91 -23.68 -0.05
C LYS A 265 11.08 -24.94 0.16
N VAL A 266 9.85 -24.93 -0.33
CA VAL A 266 8.92 -26.06 -0.25
C VAL A 266 8.18 -26.23 -1.57
N LYS A 267 7.71 -27.44 -1.85
CA LYS A 267 6.83 -27.69 -3.01
C LYS A 267 5.45 -27.06 -2.79
N GLU A 268 4.94 -27.18 -1.57
CA GLU A 268 3.63 -26.66 -1.15
C GLU A 268 3.73 -26.21 0.31
N GLY A 269 3.38 -24.95 0.57
CA GLY A 269 3.36 -24.39 1.93
C GLY A 269 2.05 -24.73 2.65
N LYS A 270 2.06 -24.66 3.99
CA LYS A 270 0.89 -24.94 4.81
C LYS A 270 0.51 -23.74 5.67
N LEU A 271 -0.76 -23.36 5.60
CA LEU A 271 -1.42 -22.40 6.49
C LEU A 271 -2.73 -23.01 6.96
N LYS A 272 -3.26 -22.57 8.10
CA LYS A 272 -4.63 -22.95 8.48
C LYS A 272 -5.63 -22.40 7.47
N HIS A 273 -6.68 -23.16 7.23
CA HIS A 273 -7.76 -22.74 6.33
C HIS A 273 -8.53 -21.57 6.93
N ALA A 274 -8.86 -20.55 6.12
CA ALA A 274 -9.56 -19.33 6.55
C ALA A 274 -10.80 -19.61 7.41
N ASP A 275 -11.66 -20.53 6.95
CA ASP A 275 -12.90 -20.93 7.64
C ASP A 275 -12.69 -21.62 9.00
N SER A 276 -11.47 -22.04 9.32
CA SER A 276 -11.15 -22.68 10.61
C SER A 276 -10.64 -21.69 11.67
N LEU A 277 -10.31 -20.47 11.26
CA LEU A 277 -9.74 -19.44 12.15
C LEU A 277 -10.79 -18.78 13.04
N SER A 278 -12.01 -18.68 12.53
CA SER A 278 -13.17 -18.13 13.22
C SER A 278 -14.42 -18.86 12.75
N THR A 279 -15.29 -19.25 13.68
CA THR A 279 -16.49 -20.05 13.38
C THR A 279 -17.70 -19.44 14.05
N ALA A 280 -18.89 -19.69 13.51
CA ALA A 280 -20.13 -19.41 14.23
C ALA A 280 -20.18 -20.27 15.50
N VAL A 281 -20.46 -19.65 16.65
CA VAL A 281 -20.56 -20.30 17.96
C VAL A 281 -21.95 -20.18 18.58
N SER A 282 -22.86 -19.48 17.90
CA SER A 282 -24.22 -19.27 18.36
C SER A 282 -25.20 -19.49 17.22
N SER A 283 -26.35 -20.08 17.54
CA SER A 283 -27.51 -20.15 16.64
C SER A 283 -28.42 -18.92 16.73
N GLU A 284 -28.10 -17.97 17.61
CA GLU A 284 -28.87 -16.74 17.76
C GLU A 284 -28.78 -15.88 16.49
N PRO A 285 -29.89 -15.24 16.08
CA PRO A 285 -29.89 -14.32 14.96
C PRO A 285 -28.85 -13.18 15.14
N PHE A 286 -28.17 -12.85 14.05
CA PHE A 286 -27.36 -11.66 13.91
C PHE A 286 -28.22 -10.53 13.33
N TYR A 287 -28.73 -9.66 14.20
CA TYR A 287 -29.45 -8.46 13.80
C TYR A 287 -28.46 -7.31 13.55
N PHE A 288 -28.28 -6.95 12.28
CA PHE A 288 -27.55 -5.75 11.89
C PHE A 288 -28.39 -4.52 12.21
N GLY A 289 -27.79 -3.50 12.81
CA GLY A 289 -28.47 -2.28 13.26
C GLY A 289 -27.47 -1.13 13.37
N PHE A 290 -26.81 -0.78 12.26
CA PHE A 290 -25.65 0.13 12.27
C PHE A 290 -25.87 1.33 11.35
N GLU A 291 -25.29 2.45 11.76
CA GLU A 291 -25.42 3.73 11.07
C GLU A 291 -24.42 3.85 9.91
N THR A 292 -24.89 4.35 8.78
CA THR A 292 -24.09 4.69 7.59
C THR A 292 -23.69 6.18 7.60
N PRO A 293 -22.69 6.59 6.79
CA PRO A 293 -22.24 7.99 6.75
C PRO A 293 -23.29 9.02 6.36
N ASP A 294 -24.34 8.62 5.65
CA ASP A 294 -25.49 9.47 5.29
C ASP A 294 -26.57 9.53 6.38
N GLY A 295 -26.33 8.90 7.54
CA GLY A 295 -27.21 8.93 8.71
C GLY A 295 -28.36 7.92 8.68
N GLN A 296 -28.39 7.00 7.70
CA GLN A 296 -29.35 5.91 7.71
C GLN A 296 -28.93 4.81 8.69
N ILE A 297 -29.90 4.16 9.32
CA ILE A 297 -29.66 2.91 10.06
C ILE A 297 -30.01 1.76 9.15
N ILE A 298 -29.07 0.86 8.92
CA ILE A 298 -29.32 -0.39 8.23
C ILE A 298 -29.80 -1.40 9.26
N ASP A 299 -31.02 -1.92 9.06
CA ASP A 299 -31.60 -2.94 9.93
C ASP A 299 -31.95 -4.20 9.13
N PHE A 300 -31.43 -5.36 9.54
CA PHE A 300 -31.75 -6.63 8.87
C PHE A 300 -33.22 -7.02 8.94
N ARG A 301 -33.99 -6.42 9.83
CA ARG A 301 -35.44 -6.64 9.93
C ARG A 301 -36.23 -5.92 8.85
N ASP A 302 -35.61 -4.98 8.12
CA ASP A 302 -36.25 -4.27 7.01
C ASP A 302 -36.62 -5.24 5.87
N GLU A 303 -37.75 -4.97 5.21
CA GLU A 303 -38.29 -5.80 4.11
C GLU A 303 -37.26 -6.10 3.01
N LYS A 304 -36.36 -5.15 2.72
CA LYS A 304 -35.35 -5.28 1.66
C LYS A 304 -34.33 -6.41 1.89
N PHE A 305 -34.19 -6.90 3.14
CA PHE A 305 -33.25 -7.96 3.51
C PHE A 305 -33.92 -9.32 3.78
N LYS A 306 -35.26 -9.39 3.72
CA LYS A 306 -35.99 -10.64 3.93
C LYS A 306 -35.74 -11.61 2.79
N ASN A 307 -35.64 -12.90 3.11
CA ASN A 307 -35.42 -13.99 2.15
C ASN A 307 -34.19 -13.77 1.25
N LYS A 308 -33.15 -13.12 1.81
CA LYS A 308 -31.88 -12.89 1.14
C LYS A 308 -30.74 -13.41 1.99
N LEU A 309 -29.72 -13.90 1.30
CA LEU A 309 -28.39 -14.10 1.84
C LEU A 309 -27.73 -12.72 2.01
N LYS A 310 -27.22 -12.43 3.21
CA LYS A 310 -26.46 -11.21 3.47
C LYS A 310 -24.99 -11.55 3.60
N LEU A 311 -24.16 -10.89 2.82
CA LEU A 311 -22.71 -10.94 2.92
C LEU A 311 -22.26 -9.70 3.69
N VAL A 312 -21.71 -9.92 4.89
CA VAL A 312 -21.28 -8.83 5.75
C VAL A 312 -19.76 -8.82 5.82
N GLN A 313 -19.17 -7.82 5.18
CA GLN A 313 -17.74 -7.58 5.16
C GLN A 313 -17.31 -6.86 6.44
N ILE A 314 -16.69 -7.57 7.36
CA ILE A 314 -16.09 -6.97 8.56
C ILE A 314 -14.75 -6.36 8.15
N MET A 315 -14.68 -5.04 8.13
CA MET A 315 -13.60 -4.32 7.44
C MET A 315 -13.07 -3.11 8.22
N GLY A 316 -12.09 -2.43 7.64
CA GLY A 316 -11.64 -1.09 8.05
C GLY A 316 -11.14 -0.31 6.83
N SER A 317 -11.48 0.96 6.69
CA SER A 317 -11.09 1.81 5.54
C SER A 317 -9.57 1.95 5.35
N TRP A 318 -8.82 1.63 6.40
CA TRP A 318 -7.36 1.69 6.50
C TRP A 318 -6.66 0.37 6.09
N CYS A 319 -7.42 -0.72 5.87
CA CYS A 319 -6.89 -2.06 5.62
C CYS A 319 -6.83 -2.37 4.11
N PRO A 320 -5.65 -2.61 3.53
CA PRO A 320 -5.55 -2.89 2.09
C PRO A 320 -6.19 -4.20 1.63
N ASN A 321 -6.14 -5.27 2.44
CA ASN A 321 -6.85 -6.52 2.08
C ASN A 321 -8.38 -6.32 2.10
N CYS A 322 -8.91 -5.41 2.94
CA CYS A 322 -10.32 -5.02 2.89
C CYS A 322 -10.65 -4.25 1.60
N LEU A 323 -9.71 -3.43 1.09
CA LEU A 323 -9.87 -2.77 -0.20
C LEU A 323 -9.99 -3.79 -1.32
N ASP A 324 -9.08 -4.75 -1.40
CA ASP A 324 -9.11 -5.74 -2.48
C ASP A 324 -10.37 -6.61 -2.42
N GLU A 325 -10.82 -7.02 -1.23
CA GLU A 325 -12.06 -7.76 -1.09
C GLU A 325 -13.29 -6.89 -1.43
N ALA A 326 -13.29 -5.61 -1.07
CA ALA A 326 -14.37 -4.69 -1.42
C ALA A 326 -14.50 -4.49 -2.94
N VAL A 327 -13.35 -4.33 -3.62
CA VAL A 327 -13.28 -4.26 -5.09
C VAL A 327 -13.78 -5.57 -5.69
N PHE A 328 -13.31 -6.72 -5.21
CA PHE A 328 -13.76 -8.03 -5.66
C PHE A 328 -15.28 -8.20 -5.53
N LEU A 329 -15.86 -7.94 -4.35
CA LEU A 329 -17.30 -8.07 -4.12
C LEU A 329 -18.10 -7.14 -5.04
N ASN A 330 -17.66 -5.88 -5.18
CA ASN A 330 -18.32 -4.90 -6.03
C ASN A 330 -18.32 -5.32 -7.51
N GLU A 331 -17.18 -5.76 -8.03
CA GLU A 331 -17.04 -6.22 -9.41
C GLU A 331 -17.79 -7.54 -9.66
N TYR A 332 -17.71 -8.48 -8.72
CA TYR A 332 -18.38 -9.77 -8.83
C TYR A 332 -19.89 -9.60 -8.98
N PHE A 333 -20.55 -8.81 -8.12
CA PHE A 333 -22.00 -8.59 -8.20
C PHE A 333 -22.43 -7.62 -9.30
N HIS A 334 -21.52 -6.77 -9.78
CA HIS A 334 -21.76 -6.02 -11.01
C HIS A 334 -21.84 -6.96 -12.22
N ASN A 335 -20.92 -7.91 -12.32
CA ASN A 335 -20.85 -8.87 -13.43
C ASN A 335 -21.82 -10.04 -13.29
N ASN A 336 -22.24 -10.36 -12.07
CA ASN A 336 -23.17 -11.44 -11.75
C ASN A 336 -24.32 -10.91 -10.86
N PRO A 337 -25.24 -10.09 -11.40
CA PRO A 337 -26.37 -9.57 -10.62
C PRO A 337 -27.18 -10.71 -9.99
N ASN A 338 -27.41 -10.62 -8.69
CA ASN A 338 -28.16 -11.62 -7.93
C ASN A 338 -29.05 -10.92 -6.90
N ASP A 339 -30.36 -10.93 -7.14
CA ASP A 339 -31.35 -10.26 -6.30
C ASP A 339 -31.60 -10.95 -4.96
N LYS A 340 -31.18 -12.22 -4.82
CA LYS A 340 -31.22 -13.00 -3.57
C LYS A 340 -30.05 -12.71 -2.64
N VAL A 341 -29.08 -11.91 -3.05
CA VAL A 341 -27.90 -11.59 -2.24
C VAL A 341 -27.81 -10.09 -1.97
N VAL A 342 -27.40 -9.73 -0.77
CA VAL A 342 -27.09 -8.34 -0.41
C VAL A 342 -25.70 -8.29 0.20
N VAL A 343 -24.87 -7.36 -0.27
CA VAL A 343 -23.54 -7.08 0.29
C VAL A 343 -23.63 -5.86 1.19
N LEU A 344 -22.93 -5.89 2.32
CA LEU A 344 -22.82 -4.79 3.26
C LEU A 344 -21.44 -4.77 3.91
N GLY A 345 -20.90 -3.59 4.18
CA GLY A 345 -19.70 -3.41 5.00
C GLY A 345 -20.06 -3.04 6.44
N LEU A 346 -19.32 -3.60 7.39
CA LEU A 346 -19.31 -3.16 8.78
C LEU A 346 -17.88 -2.74 9.16
N SER A 347 -17.65 -1.43 9.16
CA SER A 347 -16.30 -0.88 9.30
C SER A 347 -15.93 -0.60 10.75
N PHE A 348 -14.72 -1.01 11.12
CA PHE A 348 -14.08 -0.69 12.39
C PHE A 348 -12.91 0.26 12.14
N GLU A 349 -13.04 1.50 12.60
CA GLU A 349 -12.18 2.61 12.21
C GLU A 349 -11.17 2.99 13.30
N ARG A 350 -10.00 3.48 12.87
CA ARG A 350 -8.91 3.88 13.79
C ARG A 350 -9.22 5.20 14.51
N HIS A 351 -9.91 6.12 13.83
CA HIS A 351 -10.26 7.42 14.40
C HIS A 351 -11.25 7.24 15.57
N PRO A 352 -10.96 7.81 16.75
CA PRO A 352 -11.85 7.69 17.91
C PRO A 352 -13.10 8.58 17.79
N GLU A 353 -13.03 9.64 16.98
CA GLU A 353 -14.16 10.54 16.73
C GLU A 353 -15.09 9.95 15.66
N LYS A 354 -16.36 9.74 16.04
CA LYS A 354 -17.38 9.13 15.16
C LYS A 354 -17.51 9.85 13.81
N GLN A 355 -17.53 11.18 13.82
CA GLN A 355 -17.69 11.98 12.60
C GLN A 355 -16.53 11.77 11.63
N LYS A 356 -15.29 11.72 12.14
CA LYS A 356 -14.11 11.42 11.31
C LYS A 356 -14.18 9.99 10.78
N ALA A 357 -14.53 9.01 11.61
CA ALA A 357 -14.72 7.63 11.18
C ALA A 357 -15.76 7.49 10.06
N MET A 358 -16.91 8.17 10.18
CA MET A 358 -17.94 8.20 9.14
C MET A 358 -17.43 8.84 7.84
N GLN A 359 -16.71 9.96 7.93
CA GLN A 359 -16.11 10.59 6.75
C GLN A 359 -15.12 9.66 6.05
N ARG A 360 -14.31 8.91 6.80
CA ARG A 360 -13.37 7.93 6.25
C ARG A 360 -14.07 6.80 5.50
N ILE A 361 -15.18 6.30 6.04
CA ILE A 361 -16.03 5.31 5.35
C ILE A 361 -16.60 5.90 4.06
N LEU A 362 -17.08 7.14 4.10
CA LEU A 362 -17.63 7.82 2.92
C LEU A 362 -16.56 8.03 1.83
N ASP A 363 -15.37 8.50 2.21
CA ASP A 363 -14.25 8.69 1.29
C ASP A 363 -13.86 7.36 0.62
N PHE A 364 -13.77 6.28 1.40
CA PHE A 364 -13.46 4.94 0.91
C PHE A 364 -14.52 4.44 -0.08
N LYS A 365 -15.81 4.50 0.30
CA LYS A 365 -16.95 4.12 -0.56
C LYS A 365 -16.96 4.91 -1.86
N THR A 366 -16.75 6.22 -1.77
CA THR A 366 -16.79 7.14 -2.93
C THR A 366 -15.60 6.89 -3.86
N LYS A 367 -14.38 6.78 -3.32
CA LYS A 367 -13.17 6.57 -4.13
C LYS A 367 -13.21 5.25 -4.88
N LEU A 368 -13.70 4.20 -4.25
CA LEU A 368 -13.82 2.87 -4.86
C LEU A 368 -15.13 2.66 -5.64
N LYS A 369 -16.05 3.65 -5.61
CA LYS A 369 -17.36 3.60 -6.28
C LYS A 369 -18.15 2.34 -5.89
N LEU A 370 -18.14 2.00 -4.61
CA LEU A 370 -18.83 0.80 -4.12
C LEU A 370 -20.34 1.00 -4.18
N ALA A 371 -21.04 0.04 -4.78
CA ALA A 371 -22.49 0.07 -4.93
C ALA A 371 -23.24 -0.26 -3.62
N TYR A 372 -22.57 -0.96 -2.70
CA TYR A 372 -23.16 -1.38 -1.43
C TYR A 372 -22.86 -0.41 -0.28
N ASP A 373 -23.66 -0.49 0.76
CA ASP A 373 -23.53 0.37 1.94
C ASP A 373 -22.51 -0.16 2.94
N ILE A 374 -21.84 0.77 3.62
CA ILE A 374 -20.87 0.49 4.67
C ILE A 374 -21.31 1.27 5.91
N ALA A 375 -21.55 0.55 7.00
CA ALA A 375 -21.94 1.11 8.28
C ALA A 375 -20.76 1.12 9.27
N LEU A 376 -20.82 1.97 10.29
CA LEU A 376 -19.82 2.03 11.35
C LEU A 376 -20.13 1.00 12.44
N GLY A 377 -19.25 0.01 12.61
CA GLY A 377 -19.32 -1.00 13.67
C GLY A 377 -18.63 -0.58 14.96
N GLY A 378 -17.63 0.31 14.88
CA GLY A 378 -16.96 0.86 16.05
C GLY A 378 -15.49 1.14 15.84
N LYS A 379 -14.70 1.01 16.90
CA LYS A 379 -13.26 1.28 16.85
C LYS A 379 -12.49 0.05 16.37
N ALA A 380 -11.42 0.26 15.60
CA ALA A 380 -10.47 -0.76 15.13
C ALA A 380 -9.70 -1.44 16.27
N ASN A 381 -10.38 -2.29 17.05
CA ASN A 381 -9.79 -3.17 18.04
C ASN A 381 -10.67 -4.41 18.24
N ARG A 382 -10.04 -5.47 18.75
CA ARG A 382 -10.69 -6.78 18.94
C ARG A 382 -11.90 -6.69 19.88
N ASP A 383 -11.79 -5.97 21.00
CA ASP A 383 -12.87 -5.88 22.00
C ASP A 383 -14.13 -5.23 21.43
N SER A 384 -13.98 -4.19 20.61
CA SER A 384 -15.09 -3.52 19.94
C SER A 384 -15.78 -4.47 18.97
N ALA A 385 -15.02 -5.22 18.17
CA ALA A 385 -15.59 -6.14 17.20
C ALA A 385 -16.29 -7.33 17.85
N SER A 386 -15.67 -7.96 18.85
CA SER A 386 -16.25 -9.11 19.55
C SER A 386 -17.55 -8.76 20.28
N LYS A 387 -17.72 -7.52 20.76
CA LYS A 387 -18.99 -7.06 21.37
C LYS A 387 -20.11 -6.90 20.35
N VAL A 388 -19.75 -6.51 19.12
CA VAL A 388 -20.70 -6.24 18.05
C VAL A 388 -21.18 -7.53 17.37
N ILE A 389 -20.33 -8.55 17.35
CA ILE A 389 -20.59 -9.83 16.68
C ILE A 389 -20.32 -11.00 17.65
N PRO A 390 -21.09 -11.15 18.74
CA PRO A 390 -20.88 -12.22 19.71
C PRO A 390 -21.18 -13.62 19.16
N GLN A 391 -21.77 -13.72 17.96
CA GLN A 391 -22.13 -14.98 17.32
C GLN A 391 -20.94 -15.74 16.70
N ILE A 392 -19.75 -15.13 16.64
CA ILE A 392 -18.51 -15.79 16.15
C ILE A 392 -17.52 -16.01 17.30
N SER A 393 -16.68 -17.05 17.18
CA SER A 393 -15.73 -17.42 18.24
C SER A 393 -14.76 -16.30 18.61
N GLN A 394 -14.28 -15.57 17.61
CA GLN A 394 -13.40 -14.42 17.73
C GLN A 394 -13.28 -13.73 16.38
N LEU A 395 -12.91 -12.44 16.34
CA LEU A 395 -12.46 -11.78 15.11
C LEU A 395 -10.93 -11.79 15.05
N MET A 396 -10.36 -12.63 14.18
CA MET A 396 -8.91 -12.81 14.07
C MET A 396 -8.23 -11.78 13.16
N ALA A 397 -8.89 -11.38 12.08
CA ALA A 397 -8.32 -10.52 11.04
C ALA A 397 -9.38 -9.65 10.36
N PHE A 398 -8.88 -8.59 9.74
CA PHE A 398 -9.61 -7.82 8.75
C PHE A 398 -9.00 -8.11 7.36
N PRO A 399 -9.82 -8.35 6.33
CA PRO A 399 -11.26 -8.50 6.41
C PRO A 399 -11.69 -9.84 7.06
N THR A 400 -12.97 -9.94 7.40
CA THR A 400 -13.67 -11.22 7.63
C THR A 400 -15.05 -11.13 6.98
N LEU A 401 -15.39 -12.09 6.11
CA LEU A 401 -16.68 -12.13 5.44
C LEU A 401 -17.64 -13.08 6.14
N LEU A 402 -18.80 -12.58 6.54
CA LEU A 402 -19.88 -13.37 7.13
C LEU A 402 -20.94 -13.67 6.08
N PHE A 403 -21.37 -14.93 6.03
CA PHE A 403 -22.55 -15.36 5.28
C PHE A 403 -23.69 -15.50 6.27
N VAL A 404 -24.71 -14.65 6.12
CA VAL A 404 -25.88 -14.60 7.00
C VAL A 404 -27.10 -15.03 6.20
N ASP A 405 -27.73 -16.13 6.60
CA ASP A 405 -28.87 -16.71 5.87
C ASP A 405 -30.16 -15.87 5.99
N HIS A 406 -31.24 -16.33 5.35
CA HIS A 406 -32.56 -15.68 5.42
C HIS A 406 -33.17 -15.68 6.83
N HIS A 407 -32.76 -16.58 7.72
CA HIS A 407 -33.13 -16.60 9.14
C HIS A 407 -32.22 -15.73 10.03
N HIS A 408 -31.35 -14.93 9.42
CA HIS A 408 -30.37 -14.08 10.08
C HIS A 408 -29.31 -14.85 10.88
N LYS A 409 -29.04 -16.12 10.57
CA LYS A 409 -28.00 -16.91 11.22
C LYS A 409 -26.70 -16.84 10.43
N ILE A 410 -25.57 -16.74 11.13
CA ILE A 410 -24.25 -16.84 10.51
C ILE A 410 -24.02 -18.31 10.15
N VAL A 411 -24.03 -18.63 8.86
CA VAL A 411 -23.87 -19.99 8.33
C VAL A 411 -22.45 -20.27 7.83
N LYS A 412 -21.65 -19.22 7.58
CA LYS A 412 -20.22 -19.33 7.26
C LYS A 412 -19.50 -18.05 7.68
N VAL A 413 -18.26 -18.24 8.13
CA VAL A 413 -17.29 -17.18 8.44
C VAL A 413 -16.06 -17.47 7.59
N HIS A 414 -15.59 -16.48 6.84
CA HIS A 414 -14.35 -16.55 6.08
C HIS A 414 -13.40 -15.46 6.58
N THR A 415 -12.28 -15.86 7.18
CA THR A 415 -11.33 -14.93 7.81
C THR A 415 -10.16 -14.64 6.89
N GLY A 416 -9.82 -13.36 6.75
CA GLY A 416 -8.79 -12.90 5.84
C GLY A 416 -9.27 -12.86 4.39
N PHE A 417 -8.34 -12.53 3.50
CA PHE A 417 -8.58 -12.49 2.07
C PHE A 417 -7.26 -12.80 1.35
N ASP A 418 -7.28 -13.82 0.49
CA ASP A 418 -6.17 -14.13 -0.40
C ASP A 418 -6.29 -13.25 -1.64
N GLY A 419 -5.59 -12.12 -1.64
CA GLY A 419 -5.73 -11.10 -2.67
C GLY A 419 -5.06 -11.45 -4.01
N PRO A 420 -5.22 -10.58 -5.02
CA PRO A 420 -4.70 -10.79 -6.37
C PRO A 420 -3.18 -10.99 -6.46
N ALA A 421 -2.43 -10.63 -5.41
CA ALA A 421 -0.99 -10.88 -5.32
C ALA A 421 -0.63 -12.34 -5.05
N THR A 422 -1.61 -13.18 -4.68
CA THR A 422 -1.39 -14.57 -4.27
C THR A 422 -1.77 -15.57 -5.36
N SER A 423 -1.11 -16.73 -5.35
CA SER A 423 -1.49 -17.89 -6.17
C SER A 423 -2.86 -18.49 -5.80
N LYS A 424 -3.42 -18.11 -4.65
CA LYS A 424 -4.70 -18.65 -4.11
C LYS A 424 -5.92 -17.84 -4.47
N TYR A 425 -5.77 -16.67 -5.08
CA TYR A 425 -6.90 -15.81 -5.44
C TYR A 425 -7.96 -16.50 -6.34
N GLN A 426 -7.53 -17.26 -7.35
CA GLN A 426 -8.46 -17.98 -8.24
C GLN A 426 -9.17 -19.16 -7.54
N GLU A 427 -8.56 -19.73 -6.50
CA GLU A 427 -9.21 -20.74 -5.65
C GLU A 427 -10.27 -20.07 -4.77
N TYR A 428 -9.93 -18.94 -4.15
CA TYR A 428 -10.87 -18.12 -3.39
C TYR A 428 -12.12 -17.75 -4.20
N ILE A 429 -11.97 -17.29 -5.45
CA ILE A 429 -13.12 -16.94 -6.32
C ILE A 429 -14.03 -18.15 -6.54
N ARG A 430 -13.47 -19.32 -6.86
CA ARG A 430 -14.25 -20.55 -7.10
C ARG A 430 -14.98 -21.02 -5.83
N ASP A 431 -14.32 -20.91 -4.69
CA ASP A 431 -14.92 -21.25 -3.40
C ASP A 431 -16.03 -20.26 -3.04
N PHE A 432 -15.82 -18.96 -3.27
CA PHE A 432 -16.83 -17.93 -3.07
C PHE A 432 -18.09 -18.22 -3.90
N GLU A 433 -17.94 -18.44 -5.22
CA GLU A 433 -19.04 -18.79 -6.11
C GLU A 433 -19.82 -20.04 -5.66
N THR A 434 -19.08 -21.06 -5.22
CA THR A 434 -19.67 -22.30 -4.71
C THR A 434 -20.50 -22.05 -3.45
N ASN A 435 -20.03 -21.19 -2.56
CA ASN A 435 -20.78 -20.79 -1.37
C ASN A 435 -22.01 -19.94 -1.72
N ILE A 436 -21.91 -19.03 -2.70
CA ILE A 436 -23.08 -18.26 -3.18
C ILE A 436 -24.16 -19.20 -3.70
N ARG A 437 -23.83 -20.12 -4.60
CA ARG A 437 -24.80 -21.12 -5.10
C ARG A 437 -25.41 -21.92 -3.96
N LYS A 438 -24.57 -22.53 -3.12
CA LYS A 438 -24.99 -23.33 -1.97
C LYS A 438 -26.00 -22.60 -1.07
N PHE A 439 -25.73 -21.34 -0.71
CA PHE A 439 -26.56 -20.61 0.25
C PHE A 439 -27.73 -19.85 -0.39
N THR A 440 -27.86 -19.84 -1.72
CA THR A 440 -29.01 -19.24 -2.43
C THR A 440 -29.93 -20.27 -3.11
N GLU A 441 -29.47 -21.51 -3.29
CA GLU A 441 -30.22 -22.61 -3.92
C GLU A 441 -30.86 -23.58 -2.90
N HIS A 442 -30.33 -23.70 -1.69
CA HIS A 442 -30.87 -24.56 -0.63
C HIS A 442 -32.01 -23.90 0.19
N GLU A 443 -32.81 -23.06 -0.47
CA GLU A 443 -34.03 -22.47 0.12
C GLU A 443 -35.29 -23.23 -0.29
#